data_AF-A0A357MAU1-F1
#
_entry.id   AF-A0A357MAU1-F1
#
_cell.length_a   1.000
_cell.length_b   1.000
_cell.length_c   1.000
_cell.angle_alpha   90.00
_cell.angle_beta   90.00
_cell.angle_gamma   90.00
#
_symmetry.space_group_name_H-M   'P 1'
#
loop_
_entity.id
_entity.type
_entity.pdbx_description
1 polymer ?
#
loop_
_entity_poly.entity_id
_entity_poly.type
_entity_poly.pdbx_seq_one_letter_code
_entity_poly.pdbx_strand_id
1 'polypeptide(L)' 'MATMISRAVKSINPAATTNVTAISQFSDAAKISASLRDGVAFAADHNLVIGNAGKFNPNDTATRAEAAVIIYRTINFK' A
#
# COMPACT_ATOMS: atom_id res chain seq x y z
N MET A 1 1.14 -3.09 -7.17
CA MET A 1 1.56 -1.65 -7.15
C MET A 1 2.03 -1.19 -5.77
N ALA A 2 1.33 -1.52 -4.67
CA ALA A 2 1.65 -1.03 -3.31
C ALA A 2 3.13 -1.15 -2.90
N THR A 3 3.82 -2.23 -3.28
CA THR A 3 5.26 -2.39 -3.00
C THR A 3 6.17 -1.43 -3.77
N MET A 4 5.80 -1.03 -4.99
CA MET A 4 6.53 0.00 -5.75
C MET A 4 6.42 1.36 -5.07
N ILE A 5 5.24 1.70 -4.54
CA ILE A 5 5.01 2.94 -3.78
C ILE A 5 5.77 2.92 -2.46
N SER A 6 5.70 1.83 -1.70
CA SER A 6 6.47 1.71 -0.45
C SER A 6 7.97 1.90 -0.69
N ARG A 7 8.51 1.35 -1.79
CA ARG A 7 9.92 1.58 -2.19
C ARG A 7 10.18 3.02 -2.61
N ALA A 8 9.29 3.64 -3.38
CA ALA A 8 9.42 5.04 -3.79
C ALA A 8 9.40 5.99 -2.59
N VAL A 9 8.46 5.80 -1.66
CA VAL A 9 8.37 6.61 -0.44
C VAL A 9 9.59 6.40 0.43
N LYS A 10 10.10 5.17 0.59
CA LYS A 10 11.33 4.92 1.35
C LYS A 10 12.57 5.56 0.71
N SER A 11 12.54 5.81 -0.60
CA SER A 11 13.59 6.56 -1.31
C SER A 11 13.49 8.07 -1.09
N ILE A 12 12.28 8.60 -0.85
CA ILE A 12 12.03 10.03 -0.62
C ILE A 12 12.18 10.37 0.87
N ASN A 13 11.71 9.49 1.74
CA ASN A 13 11.78 9.63 3.19
C ASN A 13 12.21 8.30 3.84
N PRO A 14 13.52 8.14 4.15
CA PRO A 14 14.06 6.91 4.73
C PRO A 14 13.62 6.67 6.19
N ALA A 15 13.01 7.66 6.85
CA ALA A 15 12.51 7.55 8.22
C ALA A 15 11.10 6.94 8.31
N ALA A 16 10.43 6.71 7.17
CA ALA A 16 9.09 6.16 7.17
C ALA A 16 9.10 4.71 7.70
N THR A 17 8.47 4.52 8.86
CA THR A 17 8.40 3.24 9.56
C THR A 17 7.28 2.37 8.96
N THR A 18 7.53 1.06 8.92
CA THR A 18 6.55 0.08 8.43
C THR A 18 5.84 -0.55 9.62
N ASN A 19 4.57 -0.25 9.80
CA ASN A 19 3.76 -0.97 10.79
C ASN A 19 3.08 -2.19 10.15
N VAL A 20 3.60 -3.38 10.42
CA VAL A 20 3.11 -4.64 9.84
C VAL A 20 1.69 -4.99 10.31
N THR A 21 1.22 -4.42 11.44
CA THR A 21 -0.15 -4.63 11.92
C THR A 21 -1.20 -3.96 11.05
N ALA A 22 -0.84 -2.94 10.26
CA ALA A 22 -1.76 -2.29 9.34
C ALA A 22 -2.36 -3.26 8.31
N ILE A 23 -1.71 -4.38 7.99
CA ILE A 23 -2.27 -5.36 7.05
C ILE A 23 -3.52 -6.07 7.60
N SER A 24 -3.71 -6.09 8.92
CA SER A 24 -4.86 -6.73 9.58
C SER A 24 -6.20 -6.05 9.30
N GLN A 25 -6.17 -4.81 8.78
CA GLN A 25 -7.38 -4.11 8.35
C GLN A 25 -8.02 -4.73 7.10
N PHE A 26 -7.28 -5.56 6.37
CA PHE A 26 -7.75 -6.21 5.15
C PHE A 26 -8.16 -7.66 5.42
N SER A 27 -9.42 -8.00 5.12
CA SER A 27 -9.94 -9.36 5.31
C SER A 27 -9.26 -10.39 4.40
N ASP A 28 -8.60 -9.95 3.33
CA ASP A 28 -7.90 -10.77 2.34
C ASP A 28 -6.37 -10.70 2.49
N ALA A 29 -5.87 -10.25 3.64
CA ALA A 29 -4.43 -10.21 3.93
C ALA A 29 -3.73 -11.56 3.76
N ALA A 30 -4.44 -12.67 3.92
CA ALA A 30 -3.94 -14.03 3.69
C ALA A 30 -3.65 -14.34 2.21
N LYS A 31 -4.29 -13.62 1.27
CA LYS A 31 -4.04 -13.76 -0.17
C LYS A 31 -2.82 -12.95 -0.66
N ILE A 32 -2.25 -12.12 0.21
CA ILE A 32 -1.08 -11.30 -0.11
C ILE A 32 0.18 -12.16 0.08
N SER A 33 1.00 -12.28 -0.97
CA SER A 33 2.28 -12.99 -0.90
C SER A 33 3.18 -12.41 0.19
N ALA A 34 3.88 -13.25 0.93
CA ALA A 34 4.70 -12.88 2.09
C ALA A 34 5.68 -11.72 1.79
N SER A 35 6.31 -11.73 0.61
CA SER A 35 7.26 -10.69 0.18
C SER A 35 6.62 -9.33 -0.09
N LEU A 36 5.29 -9.28 -0.31
CA LEU A 36 4.54 -8.06 -0.59
C LEU A 36 3.90 -7.46 0.67
N ARG A 37 3.79 -8.23 1.75
CA ARG A 37 3.06 -7.84 2.97
C ARG A 37 3.63 -6.57 3.60
N ASP A 38 4.95 -6.44 3.67
CA ASP A 38 5.59 -5.26 4.26
C ASP A 38 5.28 -3.98 3.49
N GLY A 39 5.34 -4.03 2.15
CA GLY A 39 5.04 -2.87 1.33
C GLY A 39 3.55 -2.53 1.30
N VAL A 40 2.68 -3.53 1.42
CA VAL A 40 1.22 -3.30 1.55
C VAL A 40 0.89 -2.71 2.92
N ALA A 41 1.47 -3.26 3.99
CA ALA A 41 1.29 -2.75 5.34
C ALA A 41 1.76 -1.30 5.44
N PHE A 42 2.94 -0.99 4.90
CA PHE A 42 3.44 0.37 4.79
C PHE A 42 2.46 1.30 4.05
N ALA A 43 2.04 0.89 2.84
CA ALA A 43 1.16 1.71 2.03
C ALA A 43 -0.21 1.94 2.70
N ALA A 44 -0.68 0.98 3.49
CA ALA A 44 -1.94 1.07 4.20
C ALA A 44 -1.83 1.92 5.48
N ASP A 45 -0.74 1.78 6.24
CA ASP A 45 -0.44 2.57 7.43
C ASP A 45 -0.33 4.07 7.10
N HIS A 46 0.30 4.37 5.97
CA HIS A 46 0.50 5.73 5.46
C HIS A 46 -0.67 6.26 4.62
N ASN A 47 -1.83 5.58 4.61
CA ASN A 47 -3.03 5.93 3.83
C ASN A 47 -2.80 6.11 2.31
N LEU A 48 -1.70 5.57 1.79
CA LEU A 48 -1.35 5.62 0.37
C LEU A 48 -2.27 4.69 -0.43
N VAL A 49 -2.56 3.52 0.12
CA VAL A 49 -3.53 2.57 -0.44
C VAL A 49 -4.68 2.39 0.53
N ILE A 50 -5.89 2.66 0.04
CA ILE A 50 -7.13 2.40 0.77
C ILE A 50 -7.79 1.22 0.08
N GLY A 51 -8.14 0.20 0.87
CA GLY A 51 -8.84 -0.98 0.35
C GLY A 51 -10.27 -0.66 -0.07
N ASN A 52 -10.85 -1.56 -0.87
CA ASN A 52 -12.25 -1.49 -1.27
C ASN A 52 -13.08 -2.40 -0.35
N ALA A 53 -14.05 -1.84 0.38
CA ALA A 53 -14.92 -2.58 1.30
C ALA A 53 -14.17 -3.49 2.29
N GLY A 54 -13.04 -3.02 2.85
CA GLY A 54 -12.22 -3.79 3.79
C GLY A 54 -11.33 -4.87 3.15
N LYS A 55 -11.17 -4.85 1.81
CA LYS A 55 -10.29 -5.77 1.07
C LYS A 55 -9.22 -5.01 0.30
N PHE A 56 -8.03 -5.58 0.21
CA PHE A 56 -6.93 -5.05 -0.58
C PHE A 56 -6.98 -5.49 -2.05
N ASN A 57 -7.60 -6.64 -2.34
CA ASN A 57 -7.72 -7.26 -3.66
C ASN A 57 -6.35 -7.45 -4.37
N PRO A 58 -5.42 -8.25 -3.82
CA PRO A 58 -4.04 -8.34 -4.32
C PRO A 58 -3.88 -8.91 -5.74
N ASN A 59 -4.85 -9.71 -6.20
CA ASN A 59 -4.84 -10.34 -7.52
C ASN A 59 -5.72 -9.61 -8.54
N ASP A 60 -6.39 -8.53 -8.13
CA ASP A 60 -7.27 -7.78 -9.03
C ASP A 60 -6.46 -6.73 -9.80
N THR A 61 -6.97 -6.41 -10.98
CA THR A 61 -6.36 -5.38 -11.84
C THR A 61 -6.71 -4.00 -11.32
N ALA A 62 -5.71 -3.23 -10.93
CA ALA A 62 -5.93 -1.84 -10.54
C ALA A 62 -6.36 -1.00 -11.74
N THR A 63 -7.40 -0.19 -11.54
CA THR A 63 -7.87 0.76 -12.54
C THR A 63 -6.93 1.95 -12.68
N ARG A 64 -7.00 2.65 -13.83
CA ARG A 64 -6.21 3.88 -14.06
C ARG A 64 -6.51 4.97 -13.03
N ALA A 65 -7.75 5.05 -12.54
CA ALA A 65 -8.15 6.01 -11.52
C ALA A 65 -7.49 5.70 -10.18
N GLU A 66 -7.51 4.44 -9.75
CA GLU A 66 -6.84 4.01 -8.51
C GLU A 66 -5.33 4.25 -8.59
N ALA A 67 -4.70 3.90 -9.72
CA ALA A 67 -3.28 4.16 -9.93
C ALA A 67 -2.94 5.66 -9.82
N ALA A 68 -3.74 6.54 -10.44
CA ALA A 68 -3.53 7.99 -10.38
C ALA A 68 -3.66 8.55 -8.95
N VAL A 69 -4.68 8.10 -8.19
CA VAL A 69 -4.88 8.52 -6.80
C VAL A 69 -3.69 8.10 -5.93
N ILE A 70 -3.22 6.87 -6.10
CA ILE A 70 -2.10 6.37 -5.31
C ILE A 70 -0.80 7.13 -5.64
N ILE A 71 -0.55 7.40 -6.93
CA ILE A 71 0.60 8.21 -7.35
C ILE A 71 0.49 9.63 -6.77
N TYR A 72 -0.68 10.25 -6.85
CA TYR A 72 -0.91 11.60 -6.31
C TYR A 72 -0.61 11.68 -4.80
N ARG A 73 -1.06 10.68 -4.03
CA ARG A 73 -0.77 10.57 -2.59
C ARG A 73 0.72 10.35 -2.32
N THR A 74 1.37 9.55 -3.15
CA THR A 74 2.82 9.28 -3.05
C THR A 74 3.64 10.54 -3.28
N ILE A 75 3.27 11.36 -4.27
CA ILE A 75 3.99 12.60 -4.60
C ILE A 75 3.75 13.69 -3.53
N ASN A 76 2.55 13.72 -2.93
CA ASN A 76 2.22 14.68 -1.85
C ASN A 76 2.56 14.16 -0.45
N PHE A 77 3.25 13.02 -0.36
CA PHE A 77 3.64 12.43 0.92
C PHE A 77 4.72 13.32 1.57
N LYS A 78 4.45 13.79 2.79
CA LYS A 78 5.34 14.66 3.58
C LYS A 78 5.90 13.92 4.78
#